data_AF-A0A2Z2HJC7-F1
#
_entry.id   AF-A0A2Z2HJC7-F1
#
_cell.length_a   1.000
_cell.length_b   1.000
_cell.length_c   1.000
_cell.angle_alpha   90.00
_cell.angle_beta   90.00
_cell.angle_gamma   90.00
#
_symmetry.space_group_name_H-M   'P 1'
#
loop_
_entity.id
_entity.type
_entity.pdbx_description
1 polymer ?
#
loop_
_entity_poly.entity_id
_entity_poly.type
_entity_poly.pdbx_seq_one_letter_code
_entity_poly.pdbx_strand_id
1 'polypeptide(L)'
;MENIKELIEEINSRKPKDYEKMSIIEVSDELHKVMDFEQTVLKKIKLFEDNHQEPDLIKYAKMISKKIIERETTLIQETYLKKIDAEYLNS
;
A
#
# COMPACT_ATOMS: atom_id res chain seq x y z
N MET A 1 -4.88 9.11 -21.87
CA MET A 1 -3.45 9.06 -21.50
C MET A 1 -3.44 9.23 -20.00
N GLU A 2 -3.04 8.20 -19.26
CA GLU A 2 -3.05 8.24 -17.79
C GLU A 2 -2.23 9.45 -17.32
N ASN A 3 -2.77 10.26 -16.41
CA ASN A 3 -2.10 11.46 -15.88
C ASN A 3 -1.66 11.22 -14.43
N ILE A 4 -0.55 11.81 -14.00
CA ILE A 4 -0.10 11.77 -12.59
C ILE A 4 -1.21 12.14 -11.60
N LYS A 5 -2.17 13.00 -11.99
CA LYS A 5 -3.35 13.34 -11.17
C LYS A 5 -4.27 12.14 -10.91
N GLU A 6 -4.51 11.31 -11.91
CA GLU A 6 -5.33 10.08 -11.77
C GLU A 6 -4.63 9.08 -10.85
N LEU A 7 -3.30 8.94 -10.95
CA LEU A 7 -2.52 8.12 -10.02
C LEU A 7 -2.59 8.66 -8.58
N ILE A 8 -2.52 9.98 -8.40
CA ILE A 8 -2.66 10.60 -7.09
C ILE A 8 -4.04 10.31 -6.48
N GLU A 9 -5.11 10.37 -7.29
CA GLU A 9 -6.46 10.01 -6.86
C GLU A 9 -6.56 8.53 -6.49
N GLU A 10 -5.99 7.64 -7.31
CA GLU A 10 -5.90 6.20 -7.03
C GLU A 10 -5.24 5.94 -5.67
N ILE A 11 -4.06 6.54 -5.43
CA ILE A 11 -3.32 6.41 -4.17
C ILE A 11 -4.15 6.92 -2.99
N ASN A 12 -4.76 8.10 -3.10
CA ASN A 12 -5.55 8.70 -2.01
C ASN A 12 -6.87 7.96 -1.74
N SER A 13 -7.43 7.28 -2.73
CA SER A 13 -8.65 6.48 -2.56
C SER A 13 -8.43 5.22 -1.73
N ARG A 14 -7.17 4.76 -1.62
CA ARG A 14 -6.79 3.56 -0.90
C ARG A 14 -7.00 3.74 0.61
N LYS A 15 -7.79 2.85 1.20
CA LYS A 15 -8.10 2.85 2.62
C LYS A 15 -7.74 1.48 3.25
N PRO A 16 -7.20 1.47 4.48
CA PRO A 16 -7.00 0.25 5.23
C PRO A 16 -8.31 -0.50 5.40
N LYS A 17 -8.23 -1.83 5.41
CA LYS A 17 -9.36 -2.70 5.71
C LYS A 17 -9.39 -3.01 7.21
N ASP A 18 -10.46 -3.64 7.65
CA ASP A 18 -10.60 -4.16 9.00
C ASP A 18 -9.89 -5.53 9.09
N TYR A 19 -8.56 -5.51 9.20
CA TYR A 19 -7.73 -6.72 9.20
C TYR A 19 -7.99 -7.62 10.42
N GLU A 20 -8.45 -7.06 11.54
CA GLU A 20 -8.74 -7.81 12.76
C GLU A 20 -9.87 -8.85 12.54
N LYS A 21 -10.82 -8.55 11.65
CA LYS A 21 -11.91 -9.47 11.25
C LYS A 21 -11.51 -10.55 10.25
N MET A 22 -10.29 -10.48 9.70
CA MET A 22 -9.79 -11.44 8.72
C MET A 22 -9.10 -12.62 9.40
N SER A 23 -9.05 -13.77 8.73
CA SER A 23 -8.21 -14.90 9.11
C SER A 23 -6.73 -14.58 8.92
N ILE A 24 -5.84 -15.35 9.55
CA ILE A 24 -4.39 -15.18 9.40
C ILE A 24 -3.93 -15.29 7.93
N ILE A 25 -4.52 -16.21 7.16
CA ILE A 25 -4.24 -16.40 5.73
C ILE A 25 -4.67 -15.16 4.94
N GLU A 26 -5.86 -14.64 5.19
CA GLU A 26 -6.34 -13.42 4.53
C GLU A 26 -5.48 -12.20 4.85
N VAL A 27 -5.03 -12.04 6.11
CA VAL A 27 -4.11 -10.96 6.50
C VAL A 27 -2.77 -11.09 5.77
N SER A 28 -2.25 -12.31 5.62
CA SER A 28 -1.04 -12.57 4.81
C SER A 28 -1.25 -12.20 3.33
N ASP A 29 -2.40 -12.53 2.75
CA ASP A 29 -2.72 -12.16 1.37
C ASP A 29 -2.85 -10.64 1.18
N GLU A 30 -3.35 -9.92 2.17
CA GLU A 30 -3.41 -8.45 2.11
C GLU A 30 -2.02 -7.82 2.08
N LEU A 31 -1.02 -8.39 2.77
CA LEU A 31 0.36 -7.91 2.68
C LEU A 31 0.89 -8.01 1.24
N HIS A 32 0.65 -9.13 0.57
CA HIS A 32 1.04 -9.31 -0.83
C HIS A 32 0.36 -8.29 -1.75
N LYS A 33 -0.94 -8.04 -1.55
CA LYS A 33 -1.68 -7.02 -2.33
C LYS A 33 -1.15 -5.60 -2.11
N VAL A 34 -0.69 -5.26 -0.90
CA VAL A 34 -0.04 -3.97 -0.63
C VAL A 34 1.28 -3.86 -1.39
N MET A 35 2.09 -4.91 -1.40
CA MET A 35 3.35 -4.95 -2.15
C MET A 35 3.15 -4.84 -3.68
N ASP A 36 2.16 -5.56 -4.23
CA ASP A 36 1.83 -5.49 -5.66
C ASP A 36 1.36 -4.08 -6.06
N PHE A 37 0.57 -3.45 -5.19
CA PHE A 37 0.12 -2.08 -5.38
C PHE A 37 1.31 -1.10 -5.34
N GLU A 38 2.21 -1.22 -4.37
CA GLU A 38 3.42 -0.39 -4.29
C GLU A 38 4.26 -0.50 -5.57
N GLN A 39 4.51 -1.71 -6.05
CA GLN A 39 5.27 -1.93 -7.29
C GLN A 39 4.58 -1.30 -8.50
N THR A 40 3.26 -1.40 -8.58
CA THR A 40 2.47 -0.81 -9.66
C THR A 40 2.58 0.72 -9.65
N VAL A 41 2.42 1.34 -8.48
CA VAL A 41 2.56 2.78 -8.30
C VAL A 41 3.97 3.24 -8.67
N LEU A 42 5.01 2.54 -8.20
CA LEU A 42 6.40 2.89 -8.52
C LEU A 42 6.71 2.82 -10.02
N LYS A 43 6.18 1.81 -10.72
CA LYS A 43 6.30 1.69 -12.19
C LYS A 43 5.61 2.86 -12.91
N LYS A 44 4.38 3.22 -12.50
CA LYS A 44 3.65 4.36 -13.08
C LYS A 44 4.39 5.69 -12.82
N ILE A 45 4.86 5.92 -11.59
CA ILE A 45 5.65 7.11 -11.25
C ILE A 45 6.89 7.23 -12.12
N LYS A 46 7.64 6.14 -12.30
CA LYS A 46 8.83 6.13 -13.16
C LYS A 46 8.49 6.50 -14.61
N LEU A 47 7.39 5.97 -15.14
CA LEU A 47 6.91 6.33 -16.48
C LEU A 47 6.58 7.83 -16.58
N PHE A 48 5.99 8.43 -15.54
CA PHE A 48 5.71 9.86 -15.52
C PHE A 48 6.98 10.72 -15.42
N GLU A 49 8.00 10.24 -14.70
CA GLU A 49 9.33 10.87 -14.67
C GLU A 49 10.00 10.86 -16.05
N ASP A 50 9.99 9.70 -16.71
CA ASP A 50 10.58 9.51 -18.04
C ASP A 50 9.85 10.34 -19.11
N ASN A 51 8.55 10.60 -18.92
CA ASN A 51 7.75 11.46 -19.79
C ASN A 51 7.79 12.95 -19.43
N HIS A 52 8.65 13.37 -18.48
CA HIS A 52 8.82 14.74 -18.04
C HIS A 52 7.51 15.45 -17.62
N GLN A 53 6.59 14.73 -16.94
CA GLN A 53 5.41 15.34 -16.34
C GLN A 53 5.76 16.28 -15.18
N GLU A 54 4.77 17.00 -14.64
CA GLU A 54 4.91 17.99 -13.57
C GLU A 54 5.72 17.45 -12.37
N PRO A 55 6.97 17.92 -12.15
CA PRO A 55 7.88 17.37 -11.14
C PRO A 55 7.34 17.44 -9.70
N ASP A 56 6.59 18.50 -9.40
CA ASP A 56 5.97 18.68 -8.08
C ASP A 56 4.88 17.64 -7.81
N LEU A 57 4.09 17.27 -8.84
CA LEU A 57 3.07 16.23 -8.72
C LEU A 57 3.70 14.84 -8.58
N ILE A 58 4.79 14.57 -9.29
CA ILE A 58 5.58 13.34 -9.14
C ILE A 58 6.13 13.23 -7.71
N LYS A 59 6.73 14.31 -7.19
CA LYS A 59 7.24 14.36 -5.82
C LYS A 59 6.13 14.13 -4.80
N TYR A 60 4.97 14.75 -5.01
CA TYR A 60 3.80 14.55 -4.17
C TYR A 60 3.32 13.09 -4.20
N ALA A 61 3.17 12.50 -5.39
CA ALA A 61 2.77 11.10 -5.57
C ALA A 61 3.69 10.12 -4.82
N LYS A 62 5.02 10.31 -4.94
CA LYS A 62 6.02 9.51 -4.19
C LYS A 62 5.82 9.60 -2.68
N MET A 63 5.62 10.81 -2.17
CA MET A 63 5.44 11.05 -0.74
C MET A 63 4.16 10.39 -0.20
N ILE A 64 3.03 10.57 -0.88
CA ILE A 64 1.75 10.00 -0.42
C ILE A 64 1.72 8.48 -0.56
N SER A 65 2.30 7.93 -1.63
CA SER A 65 2.42 6.50 -1.85
C SER A 65 3.17 5.85 -0.70
N LYS A 66 4.38 6.35 -0.40
CA LYS A 66 5.20 5.85 0.72
C LYS A 66 4.43 5.87 2.04
N LYS A 67 3.77 6.99 2.38
CA LYS A 67 3.03 7.12 3.63
C LYS A 67 1.85 6.14 3.74
N ILE A 68 1.13 5.90 2.65
CA ILE A 68 -0.01 4.99 2.64
C ILE A 68 0.46 3.54 2.76
N ILE A 69 1.48 3.15 1.99
CA ILE A 69 2.09 1.81 2.07
C ILE A 69 2.61 1.54 3.48
N GLU A 70 3.43 2.43 4.04
CA GLU A 70 3.99 2.27 5.39
C GLU A 70 2.90 2.07 6.45
N ARG A 71 1.84 2.89 6.40
CA ARG A 71 0.72 2.76 7.34
C ARG A 71 0.01 1.41 7.19
N GLU A 72 -0.28 1.01 5.97
CA GLU A 72 -1.05 -0.21 5.70
C GLU A 72 -0.25 -1.47 6.04
N THR A 73 1.03 -1.52 5.64
CA THR A 73 1.95 -2.59 6.00
C THR A 73 2.06 -2.74 7.52
N THR A 74 2.20 -1.63 8.25
CA THR A 74 2.29 -1.66 9.73
C THR A 74 1.04 -2.28 10.34
N LEU A 75 -0.15 -1.84 9.92
CA LEU A 75 -1.43 -2.36 10.43
C LEU A 75 -1.59 -3.86 10.15
N ILE A 76 -1.21 -4.30 8.94
CA ILE A 76 -1.27 -5.71 8.54
C ILE A 76 -0.31 -6.54 9.40
N GLN A 77 0.94 -6.10 9.54
CA GLN A 77 1.97 -6.82 10.30
C GLN A 77 1.62 -6.92 11.78
N GLU A 78 1.16 -5.83 12.40
CA GLU A 78 0.70 -5.84 13.80
C GLU A 78 -0.45 -6.83 13.99
N THR A 79 -1.43 -6.82 13.08
CA THR A 79 -2.58 -7.75 13.14
C THR A 79 -2.13 -9.20 12.97
N TYR A 80 -1.22 -9.44 12.01
CA TYR A 80 -0.69 -10.78 11.73
C TYR A 80 0.05 -11.36 12.93
N LEU A 81 0.91 -10.57 13.56
CA LEU A 81 1.64 -10.97 14.78
C LEU A 81 0.69 -11.30 15.93
N LYS A 82 -0.31 -10.45 16.21
CA LYS A 82 -1.31 -10.74 17.25
C LYS A 82 -2.05 -12.06 17.00
N LYS A 83 -2.37 -12.37 15.73
CA LYS A 83 -3.05 -13.62 15.37
C LYS A 83 -2.14 -14.83 15.55
N ILE A 84 -0.86 -14.73 15.17
CA ILE A 84 0.14 -15.78 15.46
C ILE A 84 0.24 -16.03 16.95
N ASP A 85 0.36 -14.97 17.75
CA ASP A 85 0.49 -15.07 19.20
C ASP A 85 -0.73 -15.77 19.82
N ALA A 86 -1.93 -15.44 19.35
CA ALA A 86 -3.19 -16.04 19.82
C ALA A 86 -3.36 -17.50 19.39
N GLU A 87 -3.03 -17.85 18.14
CA GLU A 87 -3.26 -19.20 17.60
C GLU A 87 -2.18 -20.21 18.00
N TYR A 88 -0.92 -19.78 18.15
CA TYR A 88 0.21 -20.70 18.24
C TYR A 88 1.10 -20.54 19.47
N LEU A 89 1.15 -19.37 20.10
CA LEU A 89 2.12 -19.09 21.18
C LEU A 89 1.51 -18.94 22.58
N ASN A 90 0.22 -18.58 22.68
CA ASN A 90 -0.53 -18.49 23.93
C ASN A 90 -1.52 -19.66 24.15
N SER A 91 -1.38 -20.76 23.40
CA SER A 91 -2.11 -22.03 23.64
C SER A 91 -1.42 -22.89 24.69
#